data_AF-A0A0C9RTJ2-F1
#
_entry.id   AF-A0A0C9RTJ2-F1
#
_cell.length_a   1.000
_cell.length_b   1.000
_cell.length_c   1.000
_cell.angle_alpha   90.00
_cell.angle_beta   90.00
_cell.angle_gamma   90.00
#
_symmetry.space_group_name_H-M   'P 1'
#
loop_
_entity.id
_entity.type
_entity.pdbx_description
1 polymer ?
#
loop_
_entity_poly.entity_id
_entity_poly.type
_entity_poly.pdbx_seq_one_letter_code
_entity_poly.pdbx_strand_id
1 'polypeptide(L)'
;TSPDEEVVRRRGRRIISPGNQFALTPPRTPTKRQLPPKSSSSTEHPQTPSKAQLSLSPVRSSPRKRLLLPAEISDAIGASPSKKLVSPVKRLRLQSRDAEAETEVALTGLTKAQLVTLLKDTMGRSPDAKQVIHELLPKPDLAHSVQKLEKLLHQIYRAFPQKHWGNSRDAFCFRRVQIPIETFKRKCLERAQQLCQAEQWCSLL
;
A
#
# COMPACT_ATOMS: atom_id res chain seq x y z
N THR A 1 -44.47 -17.65 26.45
CA THR A 1 -43.77 -16.62 25.66
C THR A 1 -42.55 -16.19 26.45
N SER A 2 -41.35 -16.35 25.88
CA SER A 2 -40.08 -16.20 26.60
C SER A 2 -39.67 -14.71 26.68
N PRO A 3 -39.11 -14.23 27.81
CA PRO A 3 -38.70 -12.83 27.98
C PRO A 3 -37.65 -12.37 26.96
N ASP A 4 -36.91 -13.30 26.37
CA ASP A 4 -35.89 -12.99 25.34
C ASP A 4 -36.51 -12.57 23.99
N GLU A 5 -37.73 -13.04 23.70
CA GLU A 5 -38.48 -12.75 22.48
C GLU A 5 -39.02 -11.30 22.45
N GLU A 6 -39.29 -10.73 23.63
CA GLU A 6 -39.78 -9.37 23.84
C GLU A 6 -38.67 -8.33 23.53
N VAL A 7 -37.41 -8.67 23.84
CA VAL A 7 -36.24 -7.82 23.62
C VAL A 7 -35.92 -7.70 22.12
N VAL A 8 -36.08 -8.79 21.38
CA VAL A 8 -35.87 -8.82 19.92
C VAL A 8 -36.93 -7.96 19.20
N ARG A 9 -38.19 -8.02 19.65
CA ARG A 9 -39.29 -7.21 19.09
C ARG A 9 -39.07 -5.71 19.25
N ARG A 10 -38.44 -5.27 20.35
CA ARG A 10 -38.13 -3.85 20.63
C ARG A 10 -36.95 -3.28 19.83
N ARG A 11 -36.07 -4.11 19.28
CA ARG A 11 -34.88 -3.65 18.52
C ARG A 11 -35.17 -3.33 17.05
N GLY A 12 -36.33 -3.70 16.52
CA GLY A 12 -36.64 -3.68 15.08
C GLY A 12 -37.46 -2.50 14.55
N ARG A 13 -37.73 -1.43 15.32
CA ARG A 13 -38.48 -0.26 14.81
C ARG A 13 -37.71 1.04 15.03
N ARG A 14 -36.88 1.41 14.05
CA ARG A 14 -36.44 2.81 13.92
C ARG A 14 -37.60 3.61 13.33
N ILE A 15 -38.28 4.37 14.17
CA ILE A 15 -39.24 5.39 13.73
C ILE A 15 -38.42 6.53 13.14
N ILE A 16 -38.44 6.66 11.81
CA ILE A 16 -37.89 7.84 11.13
C ILE A 16 -38.98 8.91 11.20
N SER A 17 -38.78 9.93 12.04
CA SER A 17 -39.65 11.11 12.05
C SER A 17 -39.66 11.76 10.67
N PRO A 18 -40.84 12.12 10.11
CA PRO A 18 -40.94 12.78 8.82
C PRO A 18 -40.65 14.27 9.02
N GLY A 19 -39.37 14.62 9.14
CA GLY A 19 -38.97 16.01 9.44
C GLY A 19 -37.72 16.52 8.73
N ASN A 20 -36.89 15.66 8.12
CA ASN A 20 -35.69 16.09 7.42
C ASN A 20 -35.66 15.56 5.99
N GLN A 21 -36.36 16.27 5.11
CA GLN A 21 -36.12 16.19 3.67
C GLN A 21 -34.77 16.85 3.38
N PHE A 22 -33.70 16.05 3.28
CA PHE A 22 -32.47 16.52 2.66
C PHE A 22 -32.69 16.59 1.15
N ALA A 23 -32.82 17.82 0.65
CA ALA A 23 -33.00 18.14 -0.75
C ALA A 23 -31.87 17.57 -1.63
N LEU A 24 -32.25 16.82 -2.65
CA LEU A 24 -31.38 16.32 -3.72
C LEU A 24 -31.09 17.43 -4.75
N THR A 25 -30.34 18.46 -4.36
CA THR A 25 -29.82 19.44 -5.33
C THR A 25 -28.33 19.70 -5.08
N PRO A 26 -27.46 19.55 -6.08
CA PRO A 26 -26.03 19.82 -5.93
C PRO A 26 -25.78 21.32 -5.68
N PRO A 27 -24.80 21.68 -4.85
CA PRO A 27 -24.49 23.08 -4.56
C PRO A 27 -23.96 23.78 -5.81
N ARG A 28 -24.59 24.92 -6.15
CA ARG A 28 -24.16 25.84 -7.22
C ARG A 28 -22.72 26.30 -7.00
N THR A 29 -21.85 26.05 -7.98
CA THR A 29 -20.54 26.69 -8.11
C THR A 29 -20.70 28.17 -8.46
N PRO A 30 -19.95 29.12 -7.84
CA PRO A 30 -20.00 30.52 -8.24
C PRO A 30 -19.26 30.71 -9.58
N THR A 31 -20.01 31.01 -10.63
CA THR A 31 -19.52 31.39 -11.96
C THR A 31 -19.21 32.89 -12.01
N LYS A 32 -17.98 33.21 -12.40
CA LYS A 32 -17.55 34.34 -13.27
C LYS A 32 -18.10 35.75 -12.95
N ARG A 33 -17.24 36.62 -12.40
CA ARG A 33 -17.38 38.08 -12.48
C ARG A 33 -16.51 38.62 -13.62
N GLN A 34 -17.10 39.47 -14.46
CA GLN A 34 -16.49 40.05 -15.66
C GLN A 34 -16.27 41.57 -15.50
N LEU A 35 -15.07 42.01 -15.92
CA LEU A 35 -14.62 43.32 -16.49
C LEU A 35 -14.50 44.59 -15.58
N PRO A 36 -13.71 45.65 -15.94
CA PRO A 36 -13.10 46.04 -17.24
C PRO A 36 -11.58 46.48 -17.19
N PRO A 37 -10.96 46.95 -18.32
CA PRO A 37 -9.51 47.12 -18.47
C PRO A 37 -9.01 48.58 -18.32
N LYS A 38 -7.70 48.80 -18.04
CA LYS A 38 -6.92 49.97 -18.50
C LYS A 38 -5.40 49.90 -18.19
N SER A 39 -4.62 49.94 -19.28
CA SER A 39 -3.36 50.65 -19.58
C SER A 39 -2.25 50.90 -18.52
N SER A 40 -1.05 50.39 -18.85
CA SER A 40 0.31 50.99 -18.85
C SER A 40 0.80 51.88 -17.69
N SER A 41 1.91 51.49 -17.05
CA SER A 41 3.24 52.16 -17.11
C SER A 41 4.20 51.75 -15.97
N SER A 42 5.43 51.37 -16.34
CA SER A 42 6.74 51.70 -15.73
C SER A 42 7.02 51.61 -14.21
N THR A 43 8.02 50.75 -13.90
CA THR A 43 9.19 50.89 -12.99
C THR A 43 9.05 51.07 -11.47
N GLU A 44 10.03 50.44 -10.78
CA GLU A 44 10.63 50.74 -9.46
C GLU A 44 10.30 49.79 -8.29
N HIS A 45 11.31 48.97 -7.94
CA HIS A 45 11.62 48.51 -6.59
C HIS A 45 12.09 49.70 -5.74
N PRO A 46 11.98 49.74 -4.39
CA PRO A 46 12.61 48.74 -3.51
C PRO A 46 12.00 48.53 -2.10
N GLN A 47 12.72 47.73 -1.32
CA GLN A 47 12.79 47.66 0.16
C GLN A 47 11.87 46.68 0.91
N THR A 48 12.56 45.67 1.46
CA THR A 48 12.17 44.85 2.60
C THR A 48 12.18 45.67 3.91
N PRO A 49 11.37 45.26 4.90
CA PRO A 49 11.85 45.31 6.28
C PRO A 49 11.69 43.99 7.03
N SER A 50 12.53 43.91 8.06
CA SER A 50 12.87 42.81 8.93
C SER A 50 11.73 42.30 9.83
N LYS A 51 11.70 40.98 10.00
CA LYS A 51 11.52 40.20 11.24
C LYS A 51 11.14 40.99 12.51
N ALA A 52 9.93 40.76 13.05
CA ALA A 52 9.68 40.33 14.44
C ALA A 52 8.18 40.44 14.84
N GLN A 53 7.81 39.58 15.79
CA GLN A 53 6.60 39.58 16.65
C GLN A 53 5.39 38.78 16.09
N LEU A 54 5.28 37.52 16.52
CA LEU A 54 4.57 37.06 17.73
C LEU A 54 3.05 37.07 17.51
N SER A 55 2.50 35.92 17.15
CA SER A 55 1.70 35.07 18.06
C SER A 55 0.27 35.58 18.22
N LEU A 56 -0.66 34.97 17.47
CA LEU A 56 -1.94 34.45 17.95
C LEU A 56 -2.76 34.03 16.71
N SER A 57 -2.67 32.75 16.34
CA SER A 57 -3.74 32.12 15.56
C SER A 57 -3.86 30.68 16.04
N PRO A 58 -5.01 30.29 16.61
CA PRO A 58 -5.21 28.93 17.07
C PRO A 58 -5.33 28.03 15.84
N VAL A 59 -4.30 27.20 15.65
CA VAL A 59 -4.37 26.05 14.74
C VAL A 59 -5.57 25.21 15.17
N ARG A 60 -6.53 25.17 14.26
CA ARG A 60 -7.75 24.37 14.26
C ARG A 60 -7.37 22.89 14.36
N SER A 61 -7.14 22.42 15.58
CA SER A 61 -6.94 20.99 15.85
C SER A 61 -8.29 20.29 15.74
N SER A 62 -8.39 19.31 14.84
CA SER A 62 -9.53 18.39 14.83
C SER A 62 -9.64 17.71 16.19
N PRO A 63 -10.84 17.38 16.70
CA PRO A 63 -11.00 16.69 17.97
C PRO A 63 -10.38 15.29 17.86
N ARG A 64 -9.14 15.14 18.29
CA ARG A 64 -8.55 13.82 18.53
C ARG A 64 -9.32 13.22 19.70
N LYS A 65 -9.93 12.06 19.49
CA LYS A 65 -10.41 11.14 20.53
C LYS A 65 -9.35 11.05 21.64
N ARG A 66 -9.52 11.80 22.72
CA ARG A 66 -8.78 11.60 23.96
C ARG A 66 -9.50 10.50 24.72
N LEU A 67 -8.80 9.41 24.98
CA LEU A 67 -9.29 8.36 25.87
C LEU A 67 -9.40 8.99 27.26
N LEU A 68 -10.63 9.16 27.76
CA LEU A 68 -10.84 9.57 29.15
C LEU A 68 -10.52 8.34 30.01
N LEU A 69 -9.34 8.35 30.63
CA LEU A 69 -8.99 7.36 31.65
C LEU A 69 -9.74 7.71 32.95
N PRO A 70 -10.27 6.73 33.69
CA PRO A 70 -10.90 6.98 34.99
C PRO A 70 -9.95 7.72 35.93
N ALA A 71 -10.51 8.65 36.72
CA ALA A 71 -9.76 9.58 37.57
C ALA A 71 -8.76 8.91 38.54
N GLU A 72 -8.97 7.63 38.88
CA GLU A 72 -8.11 6.89 39.80
C GLU A 72 -6.70 6.59 39.25
N ILE A 73 -6.46 6.73 37.94
CA ILE A 73 -5.13 6.51 37.34
C ILE A 73 -4.28 7.80 37.37
N SER A 74 -4.91 8.97 37.40
CA SER A 74 -4.17 10.26 37.41
C SER A 74 -3.56 10.58 38.77
N ASP A 75 -4.18 10.12 39.87
CA ASP A 75 -3.65 10.34 41.22
C ASP A 75 -2.42 9.47 41.55
N ALA A 76 -2.19 8.40 40.78
CA ALA A 76 -1.00 7.55 40.92
C ALA A 76 0.30 8.19 40.39
N ILE A 77 0.22 9.34 39.70
CA ILE A 77 1.38 10.04 39.12
C ILE A 77 1.90 11.15 40.06
N GLY A 78 1.12 11.52 41.09
CA GLY A 78 1.46 12.59 42.04
C GLY A 78 2.21 12.16 43.31
N ALA A 79 2.41 10.86 43.55
CA ALA A 79 3.02 10.36 44.78
C ALA A 79 4.51 10.01 44.62
N SER A 80 5.35 10.85 45.23
CA SER A 80 6.75 10.67 45.66
C SER A 80 7.44 9.31 45.37
N PRO A 81 8.65 9.28 44.76
CA PRO A 81 9.38 8.06 44.50
C PRO A 81 10.14 7.63 45.76
N SER A 82 9.48 6.88 46.63
CA SER A 82 10.17 6.11 47.67
C SER A 82 9.50 4.76 47.81
N LYS A 83 9.94 3.83 46.96
CA LYS A 83 10.20 2.41 47.27
C LYS A 83 10.52 1.65 45.98
N LYS A 84 11.82 1.33 45.85
CA LYS A 84 12.42 0.18 45.14
C LYS A 84 11.51 -0.55 44.14
N LEU A 85 11.59 -0.19 42.86
CA LEU A 85 11.13 -1.06 41.78
C LEU A 85 12.17 -1.12 40.65
N VAL A 86 12.80 -2.30 40.59
CA VAL A 86 13.47 -2.93 39.45
C VAL A 86 14.70 -2.19 38.88
N SER A 87 15.87 -2.70 39.25
CA SER A 87 17.15 -2.41 38.60
C SER A 87 17.07 -2.52 37.08
N PRO A 88 17.81 -1.70 36.31
CA PRO A 88 17.81 -1.76 34.85
C PRO A 88 18.22 -3.17 34.42
N VAL A 89 17.34 -3.83 33.65
CA VAL A 89 17.59 -5.16 33.09
C VAL A 89 18.91 -5.11 32.34
N LYS A 90 19.94 -5.77 32.92
CA LYS A 90 21.21 -6.01 32.25
C LYS A 90 20.89 -6.71 30.93
N ARG A 91 21.25 -6.07 29.81
CA ARG A 91 21.08 -6.61 28.46
C ARG A 91 21.55 -8.06 28.45
N LEU A 92 20.61 -8.99 28.27
CA LEU A 92 20.92 -10.41 28.09
C LEU A 92 21.80 -10.48 26.83
N ARG A 93 23.10 -10.71 27.00
CA ARG A 93 23.97 -11.06 25.88
C ARG A 93 23.48 -12.42 25.40
N LEU A 94 22.71 -12.41 24.32
CA LEU A 94 22.41 -13.63 23.56
C LEU A 94 23.75 -14.19 23.13
N GLN A 95 24.21 -15.22 23.83
CA GLN A 95 25.28 -16.08 23.36
C GLN A 95 24.77 -16.67 22.04
N SER A 96 25.39 -16.32 20.91
CA SER A 96 25.18 -17.01 19.65
C SER A 96 25.62 -18.44 19.89
N ARG A 97 24.68 -19.31 20.26
CA ARG A 97 24.90 -20.74 20.11
C ARG A 97 24.90 -20.95 18.61
N ASP A 98 26.08 -21.20 18.07
CA ASP A 98 26.23 -21.85 16.78
C ASP A 98 25.70 -23.28 16.94
N ALA A 99 24.38 -23.38 17.08
CA ALA A 99 23.71 -24.65 16.88
C ALA A 99 23.96 -24.97 15.41
N GLU A 100 24.63 -26.08 15.14
CA GLU A 100 24.59 -26.73 13.83
C GLU A 100 23.11 -26.94 13.51
N ALA A 101 22.51 -25.95 12.86
CA ALA A 101 21.19 -26.07 12.32
C ALA A 101 21.29 -27.14 11.24
N GLU A 102 20.36 -28.09 11.30
CA GLU A 102 20.17 -29.05 10.23
C GLU A 102 20.18 -28.33 8.89
N THR A 103 21.01 -28.80 7.96
CA THR A 103 21.33 -28.10 6.70
C THR A 103 20.06 -27.75 5.93
N GLU A 104 19.06 -28.63 5.95
CA GLU A 104 17.74 -28.40 5.36
C GLU A 104 17.06 -27.15 5.94
N VAL A 105 17.08 -26.99 7.26
CA VAL A 105 16.49 -25.83 7.95
C VAL A 105 17.25 -24.56 7.59
N ALA A 106 18.58 -24.62 7.56
CA ALA A 106 19.42 -23.49 7.18
C ALA A 106 19.16 -23.02 5.73
N LEU A 107 18.92 -23.96 4.79
CA LEU A 107 18.60 -23.65 3.40
C LEU A 107 17.28 -22.87 3.25
N THR A 108 16.28 -23.13 4.10
CA THR A 108 14.99 -22.40 4.05
C THR A 108 15.12 -20.91 4.38
N GLY A 109 16.14 -20.53 5.16
CA GLY A 109 16.39 -19.14 5.54
C GLY A 109 17.17 -18.35 4.48
N LEU A 110 17.70 -19.00 3.45
CA LEU A 110 18.52 -18.35 2.44
C LEU A 110 17.70 -17.58 1.42
N THR A 111 18.24 -16.44 0.99
CA THR A 111 17.67 -15.71 -0.14
C THR A 111 17.96 -16.45 -1.45
N LYS A 112 17.10 -16.24 -2.46
CA LYS A 112 17.30 -16.81 -3.80
C LYS A 112 18.69 -16.52 -4.38
N ALA A 113 19.21 -15.31 -4.15
CA ALA A 113 20.54 -14.93 -4.63
C ALA A 113 21.65 -15.76 -3.97
N GLN A 114 21.57 -15.97 -2.66
CA GLN A 114 22.55 -16.79 -1.92
C GLN A 114 22.51 -18.26 -2.35
N LEU A 115 21.32 -18.82 -2.57
CA LEU A 115 21.15 -20.19 -3.09
C LEU A 115 21.77 -20.35 -4.48
N VAL A 116 21.58 -19.38 -5.36
CA VAL A 116 22.18 -19.40 -6.70
C VAL A 116 23.70 -19.34 -6.62
N THR A 117 24.27 -18.51 -5.74
CA THR A 117 25.73 -18.44 -5.55
C THR A 117 26.28 -19.75 -5.00
N LEU A 118 25.64 -20.33 -3.97
CA LEU A 118 26.03 -21.62 -3.41
C LEU A 118 26.01 -22.73 -4.47
N LEU A 119 24.94 -22.81 -5.27
CA LEU A 119 24.85 -23.77 -6.37
C LEU A 119 25.98 -23.57 -7.40
N LYS A 120 26.26 -22.32 -7.80
CA LYS A 120 27.39 -22.02 -8.70
C LYS A 120 28.73 -22.51 -8.14
N ASP A 121 28.98 -22.29 -6.86
CA ASP A 121 30.22 -22.71 -6.21
C ASP A 121 30.33 -24.24 -6.12
N THR A 122 29.23 -24.94 -5.80
CA THR A 122 29.20 -26.41 -5.77
C THR A 122 29.43 -27.03 -7.16
N MET A 123 28.83 -26.45 -8.20
CA MET A 123 29.04 -26.86 -9.60
C MET A 123 30.49 -26.60 -10.06
N GLY A 124 31.15 -25.57 -9.52
CA GLY A 124 32.55 -25.27 -9.82
C GLY A 124 33.53 -26.25 -9.16
N ARG A 125 33.17 -26.83 -8.00
CA ARG A 125 34.01 -27.77 -7.25
C ARG A 125 33.90 -29.22 -7.75
N SER A 126 32.74 -29.62 -8.26
CA SER A 126 32.49 -30.98 -8.72
C SER A 126 31.67 -31.00 -10.01
N PRO A 127 32.21 -31.54 -11.13
CA PRO A 127 31.48 -31.62 -12.39
C PRO A 127 30.29 -32.59 -12.34
N ASP A 128 30.36 -33.62 -11.50
CA ASP A 128 29.25 -34.59 -11.31
C ASP A 128 28.02 -33.91 -10.71
N ALA A 129 28.21 -33.00 -9.75
CA ALA A 129 27.11 -32.24 -9.17
C ALA A 129 26.38 -31.39 -10.22
N LYS A 130 27.10 -30.86 -11.22
CA LYS A 130 26.48 -30.12 -12.33
C LYS A 130 25.56 -30.99 -13.17
N GLN A 131 25.92 -32.25 -13.42
CA GLN A 131 25.07 -33.18 -14.18
C GLN A 131 23.79 -33.51 -13.40
N VAL A 132 23.94 -33.87 -12.12
CA VAL A 132 22.82 -34.19 -11.24
C VAL A 132 21.85 -33.00 -11.12
N ILE A 133 22.38 -31.78 -10.93
CA ILE A 133 21.54 -30.56 -10.86
C ILE A 133 20.81 -30.32 -12.19
N HIS A 134 21.46 -30.57 -13.33
CA HIS A 134 20.84 -30.38 -14.63
C HIS A 134 19.71 -31.39 -14.89
N GLU A 135 19.86 -32.63 -14.44
CA GLU A 135 18.82 -33.66 -14.54
C GLU A 135 17.62 -33.38 -13.62
N LEU A 136 17.87 -32.80 -12.45
CA LEU A 136 16.85 -32.48 -11.46
C LEU A 136 16.16 -31.11 -11.69
N LEU A 137 16.70 -30.27 -12.58
CA LEU A 137 16.16 -28.93 -12.83
C LEU A 137 14.77 -29.02 -13.48
N PRO A 138 13.70 -28.57 -12.80
CA PRO A 138 12.37 -28.61 -13.38
C PRO A 138 12.24 -27.58 -14.49
N LYS A 139 11.39 -27.89 -15.48
CA LYS A 139 10.96 -26.90 -16.47
C LYS A 139 10.31 -25.72 -15.75
N PRO A 140 10.59 -24.47 -16.15
CA PRO A 140 10.03 -23.31 -15.49
C PRO A 140 8.51 -23.33 -15.61
N ASP A 141 7.81 -23.38 -14.48
CA ASP A 141 6.35 -23.28 -14.47
C ASP A 141 5.92 -21.86 -14.84
N LEU A 142 5.16 -21.75 -15.93
CA LEU A 142 4.60 -20.50 -16.42
C LEU A 142 3.18 -20.24 -15.91
N ALA A 143 2.49 -21.24 -15.35
CA ALA A 143 1.07 -21.16 -15.01
C ALA A 143 0.78 -19.96 -14.09
N HIS A 144 1.59 -19.77 -13.05
CA HIS A 144 1.43 -18.64 -12.15
C HIS A 144 1.63 -17.28 -12.84
N SER A 145 2.58 -17.18 -13.76
CA SER A 145 2.81 -15.94 -14.52
C SER A 145 1.68 -15.67 -15.53
N VAL A 146 1.15 -16.71 -16.18
CA VAL A 146 0.02 -16.60 -17.11
C VAL A 146 -1.22 -16.11 -16.37
N GLN A 147 -1.55 -16.71 -15.22
CA GLN A 147 -2.67 -16.26 -14.39
C GLN A 147 -2.56 -14.79 -13.96
N LYS A 148 -1.34 -14.32 -13.66
CA LYS A 148 -1.10 -12.90 -13.35
C LYS A 148 -1.35 -12.01 -14.56
N LEU A 149 -0.91 -12.43 -15.75
CA LEU A 149 -1.17 -11.71 -17.00
C LEU A 149 -2.66 -11.70 -17.36
N GLU A 150 -3.37 -12.81 -17.18
CA GLU A 150 -4.82 -12.89 -17.37
C GLU A 150 -5.57 -11.92 -16.45
N LYS A 151 -5.17 -11.79 -15.19
CA LYS A 151 -5.77 -10.80 -14.28
C LYS A 151 -5.56 -9.37 -14.76
N LEU A 152 -4.37 -9.06 -15.28
CA LEU A 152 -4.08 -7.74 -15.86
C LEU A 152 -4.87 -7.50 -17.16
N LEU A 153 -5.06 -8.54 -17.98
CA LEU A 153 -5.91 -8.49 -19.16
C LEU A 153 -7.37 -8.21 -18.78
N HIS A 154 -7.90 -8.88 -17.76
CA HIS A 154 -9.23 -8.59 -17.23
C HIS A 154 -9.35 -7.16 -16.69
N GLN A 155 -8.29 -6.60 -16.10
CA GLN A 155 -8.28 -5.20 -15.68
C GLN A 155 -8.37 -4.23 -16.86
N ILE A 156 -7.72 -4.54 -17.99
CA ILE A 156 -7.88 -3.76 -19.23
C ILE A 156 -9.35 -3.76 -19.66
N TYR A 157 -9.97 -4.94 -19.72
CA TYR A 157 -11.39 -5.05 -20.11
C TYR A 157 -12.33 -4.35 -19.13
N ARG A 158 -12.05 -4.41 -17.82
CA ARG A 158 -12.81 -3.69 -16.78
C ARG A 158 -12.67 -2.17 -16.87
N ALA A 159 -11.56 -1.66 -17.41
CA ALA A 159 -11.30 -0.23 -17.50
C ALA A 159 -12.08 0.47 -18.63
N PHE A 160 -12.61 -0.28 -19.61
CA PHE A 160 -13.47 0.27 -20.63
C PHE A 160 -14.75 0.86 -20.02
N PRO A 161 -15.20 2.03 -20.51
CA PRO A 161 -16.51 2.56 -20.15
C PRO A 161 -17.62 1.58 -20.58
N GLN A 162 -18.72 1.51 -19.81
CA GLN A 162 -19.87 0.71 -20.20
C GLN A 162 -20.45 1.22 -21.54
N LYS A 163 -20.93 0.30 -22.37
CA LYS A 163 -21.29 0.48 -23.80
C LYS A 163 -22.18 1.68 -24.14
N HIS A 164 -22.83 2.28 -23.15
CA HIS A 164 -23.68 3.46 -23.27
C HIS A 164 -22.92 4.72 -23.74
N TRP A 165 -21.59 4.78 -23.59
CA TRP A 165 -20.80 6.00 -23.79
C TRP A 165 -19.91 6.05 -25.05
N GLY A 166 -20.24 5.30 -26.10
CA GLY A 166 -19.61 5.44 -27.43
C GLY A 166 -18.68 4.31 -27.85
N ASN A 167 -17.82 4.58 -28.84
CA ASN A 167 -16.96 3.58 -29.51
C ASN A 167 -15.74 3.20 -28.64
N SER A 168 -15.45 1.91 -28.50
CA SER A 168 -14.27 1.37 -27.81
C SER A 168 -12.93 1.88 -28.37
N ARG A 169 -12.92 2.39 -29.60
CA ARG A 169 -11.72 2.89 -30.30
C ARG A 169 -11.52 4.41 -30.18
N ASP A 170 -12.38 5.10 -29.44
CA ASP A 170 -12.27 6.55 -29.27
C ASP A 170 -11.13 6.94 -28.31
N ALA A 171 -10.64 8.17 -28.43
CA ALA A 171 -9.61 8.76 -27.60
C ALA A 171 -9.98 8.74 -26.10
N PHE A 172 -11.27 8.89 -25.76
CA PHE A 172 -11.74 8.77 -24.39
C PHE A 172 -11.52 7.37 -23.81
N CYS A 173 -11.88 6.34 -24.57
CA CYS A 173 -11.65 4.94 -24.19
C CYS A 173 -10.15 4.67 -24.02
N PHE A 174 -9.32 5.10 -24.98
CA PHE A 174 -7.87 4.94 -24.91
C PHE A 174 -7.27 5.53 -23.63
N ARG A 175 -7.60 6.78 -23.28
CA ARG A 175 -7.09 7.43 -22.06
C ARG A 175 -7.41 6.65 -20.78
N ARG A 176 -8.56 5.96 -20.72
CA ARG A 176 -8.95 5.13 -19.57
C ARG A 176 -8.18 3.82 -19.49
N VAL A 177 -7.96 3.17 -20.63
CA VAL A 177 -7.28 1.86 -20.68
C VAL A 177 -5.75 1.98 -20.78
N GLN A 178 -5.22 3.18 -21.02
CA GLN A 178 -3.79 3.43 -21.22
C GLN A 178 -2.95 2.86 -20.07
N ILE A 179 -3.27 3.19 -18.81
CA ILE A 179 -2.50 2.73 -17.64
C ILE A 179 -2.54 1.19 -17.49
N PRO A 180 -3.73 0.53 -17.57
CA PRO A 180 -3.80 -0.93 -17.61
C PRO A 180 -2.99 -1.58 -18.74
N ILE A 181 -3.04 -1.01 -19.95
CA ILE A 181 -2.30 -1.51 -21.13
C ILE A 181 -0.79 -1.39 -20.91
N GLU A 182 -0.31 -0.22 -20.47
CA GLU A 182 1.11 0.01 -20.19
C GLU A 182 1.61 -0.94 -19.09
N THR A 183 0.79 -1.18 -18.07
CA THR A 183 1.12 -2.09 -16.97
C THR A 183 1.19 -3.55 -17.44
N PHE A 184 0.23 -3.99 -18.25
CA PHE A 184 0.24 -5.30 -18.88
C PHE A 184 1.48 -5.48 -19.77
N LYS A 185 1.74 -4.53 -20.68
CA LYS A 185 2.89 -4.56 -21.58
C LYS A 185 4.20 -4.65 -20.80
N ARG A 186 4.37 -3.80 -19.79
CA ARG A 186 5.56 -3.79 -18.93
C ARG A 186 5.78 -5.14 -18.27
N LYS A 187 4.72 -5.75 -17.72
CA LYS A 187 4.82 -7.06 -17.05
C LYS A 187 5.10 -8.21 -18.02
N CYS A 188 4.51 -8.20 -19.21
CA CYS A 188 4.86 -9.15 -20.27
C CYS A 188 6.34 -9.04 -20.65
N LEU A 189 6.82 -7.82 -20.92
CA LEU A 189 8.21 -7.61 -21.33
C LEU A 189 9.20 -7.98 -20.22
N GLU A 190 8.92 -7.61 -18.97
CA GLU A 190 9.76 -7.98 -17.82
C GLU A 190 9.89 -9.51 -17.70
N ARG A 191 8.78 -10.24 -17.87
CA ARG A 191 8.80 -11.71 -17.81
C ARG A 191 9.52 -12.33 -19.01
N ALA A 192 9.28 -11.82 -20.21
CA ALA A 192 9.97 -12.28 -21.41
C ALA A 192 11.48 -12.05 -21.30
N GLN A 193 11.91 -10.88 -20.83
CA GLN A 193 13.32 -10.58 -20.59
C GLN A 193 13.96 -11.52 -19.57
N GLN A 194 13.26 -11.84 -18.48
CA GLN A 194 13.72 -12.82 -17.50
C GLN A 194 13.90 -14.22 -18.10
N LEU A 195 12.98 -14.65 -18.96
CA LEU A 195 13.08 -15.95 -19.64
C LEU A 195 14.21 -15.97 -20.68
N CYS A 196 14.40 -14.89 -21.43
CA CYS A 196 15.54 -14.74 -22.34
C CYS A 196 16.88 -14.81 -21.60
N GLN A 197 17.00 -14.10 -20.47
CA GLN A 197 18.22 -14.11 -19.65
C GLN A 197 18.49 -15.49 -19.02
N ALA A 198 17.44 -16.28 -18.81
CA ALA A 198 17.55 -17.64 -18.29
C ALA A 198 17.72 -18.70 -19.39
N GLU A 199 17.85 -18.27 -20.66
CA GLU A 199 17.97 -19.13 -21.85
C GLU A 199 16.85 -20.17 -21.98
N GLN A 200 15.66 -19.84 -21.44
CA GLN A 200 14.49 -20.72 -21.44
C GLN A 200 13.68 -20.54 -22.74
N TRP A 201 14.30 -20.83 -23.88
CA TRP A 201 13.72 -20.61 -25.21
C TRP A 201 12.41 -21.37 -25.42
N CYS A 202 12.32 -22.61 -24.95
CA CYS A 202 11.11 -23.43 -25.05
C CYS A 202 9.91 -22.86 -24.29
N SER A 203 10.14 -21.93 -23.36
CA SER A 203 9.08 -21.27 -22.58
C SER A 203 8.64 -19.92 -23.17
N LEU A 204 9.32 -19.45 -24.23
CA LEU A 204 9.01 -18.21 -24.94
C LEU A 204 8.16 -18.44 -26.19
N LEU A 205 8.20 -19.66 -26.74
CA LEU A 205 7.46 -20.10 -27.94
C LEU A 205 6.10 -20.66 -27.53
#